data_AF-A0A859FIZ1-F1
#
_entry.id   AF-A0A859FIZ1-F1
#
_cell.length_a   1.000
_cell.length_b   1.000
_cell.length_c   1.000
_cell.angle_alpha   90.00
_cell.angle_beta   90.00
_cell.angle_gamma   90.00
#
_symmetry.space_group_name_H-M   'P 1'
#
loop_
_entity.id
_entity.type
_entity.pdbx_description
1 polymer ?
#
loop_
_entity_poly.entity_id
_entity_poly.type
_entity_poly.pdbx_seq_one_letter_code
_entity_poly.pdbx_strand_id
1 'polypeptide(L)'
;MLKIPYKIRGRTIFSGVMWMVVAVIQLLLFSSGLSSAYPYFPALNLFVFISGLFLSLAHFFIYKFDYLRLNSEIISTDRGFPSPRKEIEISTIKEADFLEDKIVLQTQKNKEIVLKAEHISERDFQKVTTELKKLLNKQETHCKASTTATRS
;
A
#
# COMPACT_ATOMS: atom_id res chain seq x y z
N MET A 1 8.31 17.59 -5.53
CA MET A 1 7.31 16.54 -5.20
C MET A 1 7.85 15.19 -5.64
N LEU A 2 8.17 14.30 -4.71
CA LEU A 2 8.73 12.98 -5.00
C LEU A 2 7.60 11.94 -4.98
N LYS A 3 7.42 11.16 -6.06
CA LYS A 3 6.42 10.09 -6.17
C LYS A 3 7.14 8.76 -6.38
N ILE A 4 6.93 7.81 -5.48
CA ILE A 4 7.61 6.51 -5.50
C ILE A 4 6.60 5.37 -5.63
N PRO A 5 6.73 4.50 -6.64
CA PRO A 5 5.85 3.35 -6.84
C PRO A 5 6.19 2.20 -5.89
N TYR A 6 5.16 1.47 -5.46
CA TYR A 6 5.31 0.23 -4.71
C TYR A 6 5.50 -0.98 -5.65
N LYS A 7 6.40 -1.91 -5.30
CA LYS A 7 6.91 -2.97 -6.18
C LYS A 7 5.91 -4.11 -6.47
N ILE A 8 4.96 -4.35 -5.57
CA ILE A 8 4.23 -5.64 -5.50
C ILE A 8 2.93 -5.66 -6.33
N ARG A 9 2.39 -4.49 -6.68
CA ARG A 9 1.02 -4.38 -7.21
C ARG A 9 0.78 -5.14 -8.51
N GLY A 10 1.72 -5.12 -9.46
CA GLY A 10 1.53 -5.73 -10.78
C GLY A 10 1.31 -7.25 -10.71
N ARG A 11 2.12 -7.97 -9.91
CA ARG A 11 2.01 -9.43 -9.77
C ARG A 11 0.73 -9.85 -9.05
N THR A 12 0.35 -9.12 -8.00
CA THR A 12 -0.86 -9.43 -7.22
C THR A 12 -2.12 -9.16 -8.03
N ILE A 13 -2.19 -8.04 -8.77
CA ILE A 13 -3.31 -7.75 -9.69
C ILE A 13 -3.40 -8.82 -10.77
N PHE A 14 -2.28 -9.17 -11.40
CA PHE A 14 -2.27 -10.19 -12.45
C PHE A 14 -2.78 -11.56 -11.93
N SER A 15 -2.32 -11.97 -10.75
CA SER A 15 -2.79 -13.22 -10.13
C SER A 15 -4.29 -13.16 -9.78
N GLY A 16 -4.77 -12.03 -9.25
CA GLY A 16 -6.20 -11.83 -8.99
C GLY A 16 -7.06 -11.92 -10.25
N VAL A 17 -6.64 -11.25 -11.33
CA VAL A 17 -7.31 -11.33 -12.65
C VAL A 17 -7.29 -12.76 -13.18
N MET A 18 -6.18 -13.49 -13.06
CA MET A 18 -6.11 -14.88 -13.49
C MET A 18 -7.10 -15.78 -12.74
N TRP A 19 -7.22 -15.62 -11.41
CA TRP A 19 -8.22 -16.35 -10.64
C TRP A 19 -9.66 -15.98 -11.02
N MET A 20 -9.91 -14.72 -11.37
CA MET A 20 -11.20 -14.29 -11.92
C MET A 20 -11.51 -14.97 -13.26
N VAL A 21 -10.53 -15.06 -14.17
CA VAL A 21 -10.69 -15.76 -15.45
C VAL A 21 -11.00 -17.24 -15.23
N VAL A 22 -10.30 -17.90 -14.30
CA VAL A 22 -10.59 -19.30 -13.93
C VAL A 22 -12.03 -19.45 -13.42
N ALA A 23 -12.50 -18.54 -12.56
CA ALA A 23 -13.88 -18.57 -12.08
C ALA A 23 -14.89 -18.40 -13.23
N VAL A 24 -14.65 -17.49 -14.17
CA VAL A 24 -15.53 -17.29 -15.34
C VAL A 24 -15.57 -18.53 -16.23
N ILE A 25 -14.41 -19.15 -16.53
CA ILE A 25 -14.34 -20.38 -17.31
C ILE A 25 -15.14 -21.49 -16.62
N GLN A 26 -15.01 -21.63 -15.31
CA GLN A 26 -15.75 -22.63 -14.55
C GLN A 26 -17.26 -22.40 -14.57
N LEU A 27 -17.71 -21.14 -14.51
CA LEU A 27 -19.11 -20.79 -14.65
C LEU A 27 -19.66 -21.15 -16.04
N LEU A 28 -18.89 -20.89 -17.10
CA LEU A 28 -19.26 -21.25 -18.48
C LEU A 28 -19.34 -22.76 -18.68
N LEU A 29 -18.38 -23.51 -18.15
CA LEU A 29 -18.40 -24.97 -18.16
C LEU A 29 -19.62 -25.52 -17.43
N PHE A 30 -19.95 -24.94 -16.28
CA PHE A 30 -21.15 -25.29 -15.52
C PHE A 30 -22.44 -25.01 -16.32
N SER A 31 -22.55 -23.84 -16.96
CA SER A 31 -23.74 -23.47 -17.74
C SER A 31 -23.91 -24.26 -19.04
N SER A 32 -22.80 -24.74 -19.62
CA SER A 32 -22.82 -25.51 -20.88
C SER A 32 -23.34 -26.95 -20.74
N GLY A 33 -23.64 -27.40 -19.52
CA GLY A 33 -24.10 -28.75 -19.26
C GLY A 33 -23.02 -29.84 -19.39
N LEU A 34 -21.80 -29.51 -19.81
CA LEU A 34 -20.65 -30.44 -19.83
C LEU A 34 -20.36 -31.09 -18.47
N SER A 35 -20.72 -30.41 -17.38
CA SER A 35 -20.61 -30.91 -16.01
C SER A 35 -21.64 -31.99 -15.65
N SER A 36 -22.73 -32.13 -16.40
CA SER A 36 -23.82 -33.07 -16.10
C SER A 36 -23.52 -34.52 -16.49
N ALA A 37 -22.45 -34.76 -17.26
CA ALA A 37 -22.02 -36.08 -17.67
C ALA A 37 -21.52 -36.96 -16.50
N TYR A 38 -21.14 -36.34 -15.38
CA TYR A 38 -20.64 -37.04 -14.19
C TYR A 38 -21.27 -36.44 -12.92
N PRO A 39 -21.80 -37.25 -11.99
CA PRO A 39 -22.56 -36.75 -10.83
C PRO A 39 -21.75 -35.90 -9.85
N TYR A 40 -20.42 -36.05 -9.80
CA TYR A 40 -19.53 -35.30 -8.90
C TYR A 40 -18.94 -34.02 -9.52
N PHE A 41 -19.00 -33.87 -10.84
CA PHE A 41 -18.45 -32.71 -11.55
C PHE A 41 -19.14 -31.37 -11.20
N PRO A 42 -20.47 -31.31 -10.97
CA PRO A 42 -21.14 -30.06 -10.61
C PRO A 42 -20.65 -29.48 -9.28
N ALA A 43 -20.49 -30.33 -8.26
CA ALA A 43 -20.02 -29.91 -6.94
C ALA A 43 -18.57 -29.43 -6.96
N LEU A 44 -17.71 -30.12 -7.71
CA LEU A 44 -16.30 -29.72 -7.89
C LEU A 44 -16.19 -28.37 -8.62
N ASN A 45 -16.94 -28.18 -9.71
CA ASN A 45 -16.93 -26.91 -10.45
C ASN A 45 -17.43 -25.75 -9.60
N LEU A 46 -18.47 -25.96 -8.79
CA LEU A 46 -18.97 -24.95 -7.85
C LEU A 46 -17.90 -24.59 -6.80
N PHE A 47 -17.21 -25.59 -6.25
CA PHE A 47 -16.12 -25.37 -5.30
C PHE A 47 -14.97 -24.56 -5.92
N VAL A 48 -14.53 -24.92 -7.14
CA VAL A 48 -13.46 -24.19 -7.84
C VAL A 48 -13.91 -22.76 -8.17
N PHE A 49 -15.18 -22.57 -8.55
CA PHE A 49 -15.74 -21.24 -8.80
C PHE A 49 -15.70 -20.36 -7.55
N ILE A 50 -16.22 -20.86 -6.42
CA ILE A 50 -16.24 -20.12 -5.14
C ILE A 50 -14.81 -19.82 -4.69
N SER A 51 -13.92 -20.81 -4.76
CA SER A 51 -12.52 -20.67 -4.39
C SER A 51 -11.82 -19.63 -5.29
N GLY A 52 -12.03 -19.68 -6.60
CA GLY A 52 -11.45 -18.75 -7.55
C GLY A 52 -11.93 -17.31 -7.35
N LEU A 53 -13.22 -17.11 -7.03
CA LEU A 53 -13.73 -15.79 -6.64
C LEU A 53 -13.10 -15.31 -5.35
N PHE A 54 -13.03 -16.16 -4.32
CA PHE A 54 -12.41 -15.82 -3.05
C PHE A 54 -10.93 -15.45 -3.22
N LEU A 55 -10.18 -16.25 -3.99
CA LEU A 55 -8.78 -15.99 -4.32
C LEU A 55 -8.62 -14.69 -5.10
N SER A 56 -9.46 -14.43 -6.11
CA SER A 56 -9.46 -13.17 -6.85
C SER A 56 -9.66 -11.97 -5.92
N LEU A 57 -10.73 -12.00 -5.11
CA LEU A 57 -11.03 -10.97 -4.11
C LEU A 57 -9.88 -10.79 -3.14
N ALA A 58 -9.33 -11.88 -2.59
CA ALA A 58 -8.20 -11.83 -1.68
C ALA A 58 -7.00 -11.12 -2.31
N HIS A 59 -6.65 -11.43 -3.56
CA HIS A 59 -5.55 -10.74 -4.26
C HIS A 59 -5.80 -9.25 -4.46
N PHE A 60 -7.04 -8.84 -4.73
CA PHE A 60 -7.39 -7.41 -4.77
C PHE A 60 -7.33 -6.72 -3.41
N PHE A 61 -7.54 -7.46 -2.31
CA PHE A 61 -7.44 -6.93 -0.94
C PHE A 61 -6.03 -6.97 -0.34
N ILE A 62 -5.14 -7.83 -0.85
CA ILE A 62 -3.89 -8.21 -0.18
C ILE A 62 -2.88 -7.05 -0.04
N TYR A 63 -2.84 -6.04 -0.91
CA TYR A 63 -2.04 -4.82 -0.66
C TYR A 63 -2.63 -3.56 -1.28
N LYS A 64 -2.83 -2.53 -0.46
CA LYS A 64 -3.42 -1.26 -0.87
C LYS A 64 -2.38 -0.17 -1.16
N PHE A 65 -1.18 -0.20 -0.60
CA PHE A 65 -0.24 0.92 -0.79
C PHE A 65 0.30 1.00 -2.22
N ASP A 66 0.05 2.14 -2.84
CA ASP A 66 0.18 2.34 -4.28
C ASP A 66 1.35 3.28 -4.58
N TYR A 67 1.40 4.41 -3.86
CA TYR A 67 2.49 5.39 -3.96
C TYR A 67 2.74 6.08 -2.62
N LEU A 68 4.02 6.28 -2.31
CA LEU A 68 4.43 7.29 -1.33
C LEU A 68 4.68 8.60 -2.08
N ARG A 69 4.03 9.67 -1.64
CA ARG A 69 4.25 11.02 -2.14
C ARG A 69 4.80 11.87 -1.01
N LEU A 70 6.01 12.37 -1.21
CA LEU A 70 6.63 13.34 -0.32
C LEU A 70 6.48 14.74 -0.90
N ASN A 71 5.80 15.60 -0.15
CA ASN A 71 5.78 17.05 -0.38
C ASN A 71 6.49 17.77 0.77
N SER A 72 6.72 19.08 0.65
CA SER A 72 7.37 19.89 1.68
C SER A 72 6.64 19.91 3.02
N GLU A 73 5.31 19.68 3.00
CA GLU A 73 4.43 19.82 4.16
C GLU A 73 3.66 18.53 4.48
N ILE A 74 3.50 17.63 3.51
CA ILE A 74 2.60 16.48 3.61
C ILE A 74 3.28 15.22 3.07
N ILE A 75 3.18 14.14 3.85
CA ILE A 75 3.42 12.77 3.41
C ILE A 75 2.07 12.17 3.05
N SER A 76 1.87 11.82 1.79
CA SER A 76 0.66 11.13 1.35
C SER A 76 0.96 9.69 0.97
N THR A 77 0.17 8.78 1.52
CA THR A 77 0.14 7.37 1.14
C THR A 77 -1.10 7.14 0.31
N ASP A 78 -0.90 6.93 -0.99
CA ASP A 78 -1.96 6.54 -1.90
C ASP A 78 -2.24 5.05 -1.70
N ARG A 79 -3.51 4.69 -1.52
CA ARG A 79 -3.94 3.32 -1.23
C ARG A 79 -4.65 2.65 -2.41
N GLY A 80 -4.64 3.31 -3.58
CA GLY A 80 -5.32 2.85 -4.78
C GLY A 80 -6.85 2.83 -4.62
N PHE A 81 -7.57 2.80 -5.75
CA PHE A 81 -9.03 2.68 -5.72
C PHE A 81 -9.46 1.31 -5.13
N PRO A 82 -10.48 1.25 -4.24
CA PRO A 82 -11.36 2.34 -3.77
C PRO A 82 -10.92 2.97 -2.44
N SER A 83 -9.72 2.67 -1.95
CA SER A 83 -9.31 3.12 -0.62
C SER A 83 -8.89 4.60 -0.65
N PRO A 84 -9.40 5.42 0.28
CA PRO A 84 -9.05 6.83 0.31
C PRO A 84 -7.56 7.00 0.61
N ARG A 85 -6.99 8.03 -0.01
CA ARG A 85 -5.63 8.47 0.30
C ARG A 85 -5.55 8.83 1.79
N LYS A 86 -4.46 8.41 2.43
CA LYS A 86 -4.13 8.85 3.79
C LYS A 86 -3.02 9.89 3.70
N GLU A 87 -3.31 11.10 4.17
CA GLU A 87 -2.39 12.23 4.22
C GLU A 87 -1.96 12.49 5.66
N ILE A 88 -0.68 12.78 5.85
CA ILE A 88 -0.04 13.03 7.14
C ILE A 88 0.77 14.31 6.98
N GLU A 89 0.43 15.34 7.74
CA GLU A 89 1.23 16.58 7.78
C GLU A 89 2.55 16.33 8.50
N ILE A 90 3.64 16.82 7.92
CA ILE A 90 5.00 16.63 8.48
C ILE A 90 5.13 17.34 9.83
N SER A 91 4.46 18.48 10.02
CA SER A 91 4.36 19.21 11.30
C SER A 91 3.80 18.36 12.45
N THR A 92 3.02 17.33 12.13
CA THR A 92 2.44 16.43 13.14
C THR A 92 3.36 15.28 13.52
N ILE A 93 4.53 15.13 12.87
CA ILE A 93 5.51 14.10 13.18
C ILE A 93 6.37 14.60 14.34
N LYS A 94 6.38 13.85 15.44
CA LYS A 94 7.17 14.17 16.62
C LYS A 94 8.56 13.56 16.51
N GLU A 95 8.61 12.28 16.16
CA GLU A 95 9.83 11.48 16.11
C GLU A 95 9.78 10.57 14.87
N ALA A 96 10.96 10.27 14.32
CA ALA A 96 11.11 9.41 13.16
C ALA A 96 12.32 8.50 13.35
N ASP A 97 12.07 7.19 13.44
CA ASP A 97 13.12 6.18 13.52
C ASP A 97 13.38 5.60 12.14
N PHE A 98 14.64 5.64 11.74
CA PHE A 98 15.10 5.10 10.46
C PHE A 98 15.86 3.80 10.73
N LEU A 99 15.20 2.68 10.46
CA LEU A 99 15.78 1.34 10.53
C LEU A 99 16.13 0.86 9.11
N GLU A 100 16.98 -0.15 8.99
CA GLU A 100 17.42 -0.68 7.69
C GLU A 100 16.24 -1.20 6.85
N ASP A 101 15.23 -1.79 7.50
CA ASP A 101 14.10 -2.45 6.86
C ASP A 101 12.79 -1.64 6.90
N LYS A 102 12.74 -0.55 7.69
CA LYS A 102 11.52 0.26 7.86
C LYS A 102 11.81 1.67 8.39
N ILE A 103 10.88 2.57 8.13
CA ILE A 103 10.83 3.91 8.72
C ILE A 103 9.59 3.96 9.62
N VAL A 104 9.78 4.27 10.89
CA VAL A 104 8.70 4.42 11.87
C VAL A 104 8.50 5.91 12.14
N LEU A 105 7.31 6.41 11.84
CA LEU A 105 6.94 7.81 12.09
C LEU A 105 5.96 7.85 13.24
N GLN A 106 6.34 8.53 14.33
CA GLN A 106 5.48 8.75 15.47
C GLN A 106 4.86 10.14 15.38
N THR A 107 3.53 10.18 15.29
CA THR A 107 2.80 11.46 15.25
C THR A 107 2.51 12.00 16.65
N GLN A 108 2.25 13.30 16.77
CA GLN A 108 1.81 13.97 17.99
C GLN A 108 0.54 13.36 18.61
N LYS A 109 -0.29 12.69 17.80
CA LYS A 109 -1.48 11.95 18.26
C LYS A 109 -1.16 10.53 18.74
N ASN A 110 0.12 10.21 19.00
CA ASN A 110 0.62 8.87 19.31
C ASN A 110 0.22 7.79 18.28
N LYS A 111 -0.10 8.17 17.04
CA LYS A 111 -0.31 7.20 15.97
C LYS A 111 1.04 6.87 15.34
N GLU A 112 1.35 5.58 15.30
CA GLU A 112 2.51 5.03 14.62
C GLU A 112 2.19 4.76 13.15
N ILE A 113 3.12 5.17 12.27
CA ILE A 113 3.04 4.90 10.84
C ILE A 113 4.34 4.21 10.43
N VAL A 114 4.23 2.97 9.98
CA VAL A 114 5.37 2.16 9.55
C VAL A 114 5.42 2.12 8.04
N LEU A 115 6.52 2.62 7.46
CA LEU A 115 6.85 2.51 6.04
C LEU A 115 7.89 1.40 5.88
N LYS A 116 7.52 0.27 5.29
CA LYS A 116 8.45 -0.86 5.17
C LYS A 116 9.20 -0.85 3.84
N ALA A 117 10.49 -1.19 3.89
CA ALA A 117 11.37 -1.27 2.73
C ALA A 117 11.01 -2.42 1.77
N GLU A 118 10.45 -3.52 2.29
CA GLU A 118 10.04 -4.71 1.49
C GLU A 118 9.13 -4.37 0.31
N HIS A 119 8.41 -3.25 0.38
CA HIS A 119 7.45 -2.85 -0.62
C HIS A 119 7.94 -1.75 -1.58
N ILE A 120 9.10 -1.16 -1.31
CA ILE A 120 9.70 -0.07 -2.08
C ILE A 120 11.01 -0.59 -2.70
N SER A 121 11.43 -0.07 -3.85
CA SER A 121 12.77 -0.42 -4.35
C SER A 121 13.84 0.10 -3.37
N GLU A 122 14.92 -0.64 -3.17
CA GLU A 122 16.00 -0.23 -2.24
C GLU A 122 16.54 1.17 -2.56
N ARG A 123 16.74 1.46 -3.86
CA ARG A 123 17.16 2.78 -4.35
C ARG A 123 16.15 3.88 -4.00
N ASP A 124 14.85 3.60 -4.12
CA ASP A 124 13.83 4.58 -3.80
C ASP A 124 13.65 4.72 -2.29
N PHE A 125 13.82 3.65 -1.51
CA PHE A 125 13.79 3.69 -0.06
C PHE A 125 14.90 4.56 0.52
N GLN A 126 16.12 4.47 -0.03
CA GLN A 126 17.22 5.38 0.31
C GLN A 126 16.90 6.84 -0.04
N LYS A 127 16.26 7.10 -1.20
CA LYS A 127 15.81 8.45 -1.57
C LYS A 127 14.75 8.99 -0.61
N VAL A 128 13.76 8.18 -0.23
CA VAL A 128 12.75 8.55 0.79
C VAL A 128 13.45 8.93 2.08
N THR A 129 14.32 8.07 2.58
CA THR A 129 15.03 8.27 3.84
C THR A 129 15.81 9.58 3.84
N THR A 130 16.51 9.86 2.74
CA THR A 130 17.29 11.09 2.59
C THR A 130 16.41 12.33 2.56
N GLU A 131 15.32 12.32 1.78
CA GLU A 131 14.41 13.45 1.69
C GLU A 131 13.61 13.68 2.98
N LEU A 132 13.20 12.61 3.67
CA LEU A 132 12.50 12.72 4.95
C LEU A 132 13.39 13.36 6.02
N LYS A 133 14.65 12.92 6.13
CA LYS A 133 15.63 13.49 7.06
C LYS A 133 15.84 14.98 6.81
N LYS A 134 15.94 15.40 5.54
CA LYS A 134 16.07 16.82 5.18
C LYS A 134 14.85 17.63 5.62
N LEU A 135 13.63 17.12 5.40
CA LEU A 135 12.40 17.83 5.75
C LEU A 135 12.23 17.95 7.27
N LEU A 136 12.55 16.91 8.03
CA LEU A 136 12.48 16.93 9.49
C LEU A 136 13.53 17.88 10.09
N ASN A 137 14.79 17.85 9.62
CA ASN A 137 15.84 18.78 10.07
C ASN A 137 15.49 20.26 9.79
N LYS A 138 14.76 20.52 8.69
CA LYS A 138 14.29 21.87 8.36
C LYS A 138 13.24 22.39 9.33
N GLN A 139 12.43 21.51 9.93
CA GLN A 139 11.46 21.92 10.95
C GLN A 139 12.12 22.29 12.28
N GLU A 140 13.15 21.55 12.71
CA GLU A 140 13.87 21.87 13.94
C GLU A 140 14.56 23.23 13.88
N THR A 141 15.08 23.60 12.71
CA THR A 141 15.73 24.91 12.49
C THR A 141 14.73 26.06 12.47
N HIS A 142 13.55 25.88 11.88
CA HIS A 142 12.48 26.89 11.93
C HIS A 142 11.87 27.08 13.33
N CYS A 143 11.76 26.01 14.13
CA CYS A 143 11.26 26.10 15.51
C CYS A 143 12.24 26.87 16.42
N LYS A 144 13.55 26.65 16.29
CA LYS A 144 14.57 27.37 17.06
C LYS A 144 14.68 28.85 16.67
N ALA A 145 14.46 29.19 15.41
CA ALA A 145 14.51 30.57 14.93
C ALA A 145 13.37 31.44 15.48
N SER A 146 12.15 30.91 15.61
CA SER A 146 11.01 31.70 16.13
C SER A 146 11.12 32.02 17.62
N THR A 147 11.70 31.11 18.42
CA THR A 147 11.94 31.35 19.86
C THR A 147 12.98 32.43 20.16
N THR A 148 13.81 32.78 19.18
CA THR A 148 14.85 33.82 19.36
C THR A 148 14.30 35.22 19.08
N ALA A 149 13.26 35.34 18.25
CA ALA A 149 12.66 36.62 17.87
C ALA A 149 11.67 37.20 18.90
N THR A 150 11.28 36.44 19.93
CA THR A 150 10.33 36.90 20.97
C THR A 150 11.01 37.30 22.28
N ARG A 151 12.35 37.34 22.31
CA ARG A 151 13.15 37.67 23.50
C ARG A 151 13.95 38.98 23.38
N SER A 152 13.76 39.74 22.30
CA SER A 152 14.31 41.09 22.11
C SER A 152 13.27 42.16 22.37
#